data_AF-A0A1F7IFV9-F1
#
_entry.id   AF-A0A1F7IFV9-F1
#
_cell.length_a   1.000
_cell.length_b   1.000
_cell.length_c   1.000
_cell.angle_alpha   90.00
_cell.angle_beta   90.00
_cell.angle_gamma   90.00
#
_symmetry.space_group_name_H-M   'P 1'
#
loop_
_entity.id
_entity.type
_entity.pdbx_description
1 polymer ?
#
loop_
_entity_poly.entity_id
_entity_poly.type
_entity_poly.pdbx_seq_one_letter_code
_entity_poly.pdbx_strand_id
1 'polypeptide(L)'
;MNELRTKPNNGQLRTISEKFKPFVEILLKKTSITADQVSFAGLGFVIGGAALKTISEYFGKDASLIAFASMFLGVNCDWVDGMVAKIRESSSNKGAMNDLMVDRWEELFLAASRVAMASLRKDSIGVVSAVICGLTGVDPSLIRAKIEALTGEYPSEMGISPAALLGSRAPRAANGIINTSWPELFRIPILNTYSQSVLDLISGVANFKLARERNIIYHNLLESGSDFSKGDCNTKELGQMKVEALTKFKVFNSLAIGLLGVAGLAYSLRHAP
;
A
#
# COMPACT_ATOMS: atom_id res chain seq x y z
N MET A 1 -12.42 18.28 -23.88
CA MET A 1 -12.54 16.97 -23.19
C MET A 1 -11.62 15.89 -23.80
N ASN A 2 -10.39 16.23 -24.22
CA ASN A 2 -9.45 15.29 -24.86
C ASN A 2 -8.24 14.90 -23.98
N GLU A 3 -8.23 15.25 -22.69
CA GLU A 3 -7.05 15.06 -21.82
C GLU A 3 -7.15 13.91 -20.81
N LEU A 4 -8.26 13.17 -20.77
CA LEU A 4 -8.37 11.99 -19.87
C LEU A 4 -7.67 10.74 -20.40
N ARG A 5 -7.11 10.76 -21.61
CA ARG A 5 -6.20 9.71 -22.13
C ARG A 5 -4.76 9.96 -21.69
N THR A 6 -4.51 10.07 -20.39
CA THR A 6 -3.15 9.91 -19.90
C THR A 6 -2.81 8.42 -20.01
N LYS A 7 -2.09 8.06 -21.09
CA LYS A 7 -1.37 6.78 -21.16
C LYS A 7 -0.67 6.60 -19.81
N PRO A 8 -0.77 5.41 -19.18
CA PRO A 8 -0.15 5.19 -17.89
C PRO A 8 1.33 5.52 -18.02
N ASN A 9 1.80 6.48 -17.21
CA ASN A 9 3.19 6.92 -17.20
C ASN A 9 4.08 5.87 -16.51
N ASN A 10 3.97 4.62 -16.98
CA ASN A 10 4.69 3.45 -16.50
C ASN A 10 6.12 3.38 -17.07
N GLY A 11 6.56 4.41 -17.81
CA GLY A 11 7.77 4.39 -18.63
C GLY A 11 9.02 4.01 -17.85
N GLN A 12 9.26 4.60 -16.68
CA GLN A 12 10.50 4.40 -15.92
C GLN A 12 10.52 3.11 -15.10
N LEU A 13 9.39 2.73 -14.48
CA LEU A 13 9.27 1.45 -13.76
C LEU A 13 9.31 0.25 -14.73
N ARG A 14 8.77 0.38 -15.96
CA ARG A 14 8.98 -0.63 -17.03
C ARG A 14 10.45 -0.80 -17.39
N THR A 15 11.22 0.28 -17.49
CA THR A 15 12.64 0.19 -17.89
C THR A 15 13.52 -0.50 -16.86
N ILE A 16 13.30 -0.26 -15.57
CA ILE A 16 13.98 -1.03 -14.51
C ILE A 16 13.52 -2.47 -14.58
N SER A 17 12.23 -2.69 -14.90
CA SER A 17 11.70 -4.04 -14.87
C SER A 17 12.28 -4.99 -15.91
N GLU A 18 12.53 -4.45 -17.09
CA GLU A 18 13.10 -5.20 -18.20
C GLU A 18 14.56 -5.63 -17.90
N LYS A 19 15.28 -4.92 -17.02
CA LYS A 19 16.66 -5.27 -16.64
C LYS A 19 16.77 -6.53 -15.78
N PHE A 20 15.78 -6.83 -14.95
CA PHE A 20 15.81 -8.04 -14.11
C PHE A 20 15.15 -9.25 -14.78
N LYS A 21 14.48 -9.05 -15.92
CA LYS A 21 13.78 -10.13 -16.64
C LYS A 21 14.68 -11.34 -16.93
N PRO A 22 15.94 -11.18 -17.39
CA PRO A 22 16.83 -12.32 -17.62
C PRO A 22 17.10 -13.14 -16.35
N PHE A 23 17.21 -12.50 -15.19
CA PHE A 23 17.44 -13.19 -13.92
C PHE A 23 16.22 -14.01 -13.50
N VAL A 24 15.02 -13.43 -13.63
CA VAL A 24 13.76 -14.13 -13.33
C VAL A 24 13.58 -15.32 -14.28
N GLU A 25 13.87 -15.15 -15.58
CA GLU A 25 13.82 -16.24 -16.56
C GLU A 25 14.79 -17.39 -16.22
N ILE A 26 16.02 -17.07 -15.81
CA ILE A 26 17.00 -18.09 -15.38
C ILE A 26 16.49 -18.83 -14.13
N LEU A 27 15.91 -18.12 -13.16
CA LEU A 27 15.35 -18.72 -11.95
C LEU A 27 14.17 -19.66 -12.28
N LEU A 28 13.27 -19.23 -13.16
CA LEU A 28 12.10 -20.00 -13.56
C LEU A 28 12.44 -21.22 -14.42
N LYS A 29 13.57 -21.22 -15.15
CA LYS A 29 14.09 -22.43 -15.81
C LYS A 29 14.51 -23.51 -14.82
N LYS A 30 14.88 -23.12 -13.60
CA LYS A 30 15.39 -24.03 -12.55
C LYS A 30 14.36 -24.36 -11.47
N THR A 31 13.20 -23.70 -11.48
CA THR A 31 12.22 -23.79 -10.41
C THR A 31 10.80 -23.86 -10.95
N SER A 32 9.88 -24.46 -10.19
CA SER A 32 8.45 -24.48 -10.48
C SER A 32 7.67 -23.41 -9.73
N ILE A 33 8.35 -22.34 -9.29
CA ILE A 33 7.75 -21.28 -8.48
C ILE A 33 6.64 -20.57 -9.27
N THR A 34 5.47 -20.42 -8.64
CA THR A 34 4.31 -19.70 -9.19
C THR A 34 4.32 -18.23 -8.78
N ALA A 35 3.58 -17.39 -9.51
CA ALA A 35 3.43 -15.97 -9.15
C ALA A 35 2.84 -15.80 -7.75
N ASP A 36 1.75 -16.50 -7.44
CA ASP A 36 1.13 -16.47 -6.10
C ASP A 36 2.12 -16.80 -4.97
N GLN A 37 3.01 -17.78 -5.18
CA GLN A 37 4.03 -18.14 -4.18
C GLN A 37 5.01 -16.99 -3.92
N VAL A 38 5.36 -16.22 -4.96
CA VAL A 38 6.21 -15.04 -4.83
C VAL A 38 5.48 -13.93 -4.08
N SER A 39 4.21 -13.67 -4.41
CA SER A 39 3.38 -12.67 -3.71
C SER A 39 3.28 -12.98 -2.20
N PHE A 40 2.96 -14.22 -1.84
CA PHE A 40 2.84 -14.63 -0.43
C PHE A 40 4.19 -14.66 0.30
N ALA A 41 5.28 -15.02 -0.38
CA ALA A 41 6.62 -14.89 0.19
C ALA A 41 6.96 -13.43 0.48
N GLY A 42 6.61 -12.52 -0.45
CA GLY A 42 6.73 -11.08 -0.29
C GLY A 42 6.03 -10.57 0.97
N LEU A 43 4.75 -10.93 1.10
CA LEU A 43 3.95 -10.64 2.29
C LEU A 43 4.63 -11.14 3.58
N GLY A 44 5.15 -12.36 3.56
CA GLY A 44 5.88 -12.95 4.68
C GLY A 44 7.11 -12.13 5.10
N PHE A 45 7.87 -11.62 4.14
CA PHE A 45 9.02 -10.75 4.41
C PHE A 45 8.61 -9.38 4.96
N VAL A 46 7.50 -8.79 4.50
CA VAL A 46 6.99 -7.53 5.04
C VAL A 46 6.51 -7.73 6.47
N ILE A 47 5.67 -8.72 6.73
CA ILE A 47 5.16 -9.02 8.08
C ILE A 47 6.31 -9.36 9.03
N GLY A 48 7.22 -10.24 8.60
CA GLY A 48 8.38 -10.65 9.38
C GLY A 48 9.29 -9.48 9.74
N GLY A 49 9.58 -8.59 8.78
CA GLY A 49 10.39 -7.39 9.02
C GLY A 49 9.69 -6.38 9.95
N ALA A 50 8.40 -6.13 9.75
CA ALA A 50 7.62 -5.21 10.57
C ALA A 50 7.47 -5.71 12.02
N ALA A 51 7.25 -7.02 12.20
CA ALA A 51 7.18 -7.67 13.50
C ALA A 51 8.55 -7.69 14.19
N LEU A 52 9.62 -8.03 13.47
CA LEU A 52 11.00 -8.01 13.97
C LEU A 52 11.35 -6.64 14.56
N LYS A 53 11.01 -5.55 13.85
CA LYS A 53 11.28 -4.19 14.34
C LYS A 53 10.43 -3.81 15.55
N THR A 54 9.16 -4.20 15.58
CA THR A 54 8.29 -3.97 16.76
C THR A 54 8.83 -4.69 17.99
N ILE A 55 9.24 -5.95 17.83
CA ILE A 55 9.83 -6.76 18.91
C ILE A 55 11.16 -6.17 19.35
N SER A 56 12.01 -5.73 18.41
CA SER A 56 13.30 -5.14 18.75
C SER A 56 13.12 -3.86 19.55
N GLU A 57 12.16 -3.00 19.19
CA GLU A 57 11.78 -1.79 19.93
C GLU A 57 11.40 -2.13 21.37
N TYR A 58 10.54 -3.14 21.56
CA TYR A 58 10.10 -3.58 22.89
C TYR A 58 11.26 -4.01 23.80
N PHE A 59 12.26 -4.68 23.23
CA PHE A 59 13.45 -5.13 23.95
C PHE A 59 14.61 -4.12 23.96
N GLY A 60 14.43 -2.91 23.41
CA GLY A 60 15.49 -1.90 23.33
C GLY A 60 16.67 -2.32 22.44
N LYS A 61 16.44 -3.16 21.43
CA LYS A 61 17.43 -3.62 20.45
C LYS A 61 17.21 -2.96 19.09
N ASP A 62 18.31 -2.68 18.40
CA ASP A 62 18.24 -2.19 17.01
C ASP A 62 18.23 -3.35 16.01
N ALA A 63 17.13 -3.49 15.28
CA ALA A 63 16.99 -4.40 14.14
C ALA A 63 16.62 -3.65 12.85
N SER A 64 16.82 -2.33 12.81
CA SER A 64 16.28 -1.43 11.77
C SER A 64 16.74 -1.81 10.37
N LEU A 65 18.03 -2.13 10.20
CA LEU A 65 18.58 -2.50 8.89
C LEU A 65 18.04 -3.85 8.39
N ILE A 66 17.94 -4.86 9.27
CA ILE A 66 17.44 -6.19 8.91
C ILE A 66 15.94 -6.10 8.60
N ALA A 67 15.18 -5.37 9.42
CA ALA A 67 13.78 -5.11 9.19
C ALA A 67 13.56 -4.36 7.86
N PHE A 68 14.37 -3.33 7.59
CA PHE A 68 14.34 -2.61 6.31
C PHE A 68 14.58 -3.54 5.14
N ALA A 69 15.68 -4.31 5.17
CA ALA A 69 16.03 -5.23 4.10
C ALA A 69 14.93 -6.27 3.86
N SER A 70 14.36 -6.83 4.94
CA SER A 70 13.24 -7.77 4.85
C SER A 70 12.02 -7.13 4.19
N MET A 71 11.52 -6.00 4.71
CA MET A 71 10.33 -5.37 4.14
C MET A 71 10.55 -4.83 2.72
N PHE A 72 11.76 -4.31 2.43
CA PHE A 72 12.14 -3.85 1.10
C PHE A 72 12.15 -5.01 0.11
N LEU A 73 12.74 -6.16 0.47
CA LEU A 73 12.67 -7.37 -0.37
C LEU A 73 11.22 -7.81 -0.57
N GLY A 74 10.42 -7.79 0.49
CA GLY A 74 9.01 -8.16 0.45
C GLY A 74 8.18 -7.36 -0.56
N VAL A 75 8.23 -6.02 -0.48
CA VAL A 75 7.51 -5.14 -1.42
C VAL A 75 8.04 -5.26 -2.86
N ASN A 76 9.29 -5.68 -3.07
CA ASN A 76 9.80 -5.92 -4.41
C ASN A 76 9.40 -7.30 -4.97
N CYS A 77 8.98 -8.26 -4.13
CA CYS A 77 8.45 -9.55 -4.61
C CYS A 77 7.17 -9.37 -5.44
N ASP A 78 6.35 -8.38 -5.09
CA ASP A 78 5.18 -7.95 -5.88
C ASP A 78 5.53 -7.69 -7.35
N TRP A 79 6.59 -6.91 -7.55
CA TRP A 79 7.03 -6.61 -8.90
C TRP A 79 7.56 -7.86 -9.64
N VAL A 80 8.20 -8.78 -8.90
CA VAL A 80 8.69 -10.05 -9.46
C VAL A 80 7.54 -10.99 -9.81
N ASP A 81 6.48 -11.07 -9.01
CA ASP A 81 5.35 -11.97 -9.28
C ASP A 81 4.64 -11.63 -10.60
N GLY A 82 4.50 -10.34 -10.92
CA GLY A 82 3.90 -9.87 -12.15
C GLY A 82 4.77 -10.21 -13.37
N MET A 83 6.08 -10.34 -13.19
CA MET A 83 6.99 -10.86 -14.21
C MET A 83 6.86 -12.37 -14.36
N VAL A 84 6.79 -13.10 -13.24
CA VAL A 84 6.60 -14.56 -13.25
C VAL A 84 5.30 -14.93 -13.97
N ALA A 85 4.19 -14.23 -13.68
CA ALA A 85 2.90 -14.44 -14.31
C ALA A 85 2.94 -14.19 -15.82
N LYS A 86 3.70 -13.19 -16.28
CA LYS A 86 3.89 -12.90 -17.71
C LYS A 86 4.77 -13.94 -18.39
N ILE A 87 5.87 -14.34 -17.77
CA ILE A 87 6.82 -15.32 -18.35
C ILE A 87 6.18 -16.72 -18.42
N ARG A 88 5.36 -17.09 -17.43
CA ARG A 88 4.63 -18.37 -17.42
C ARG A 88 3.29 -18.34 -18.17
N GLU A 89 2.92 -17.20 -18.77
CA GLU A 89 1.62 -17.01 -19.42
C GLU A 89 0.43 -17.36 -18.51
N SER A 90 0.58 -17.17 -17.19
CA SER A 90 -0.37 -17.57 -16.15
C SER A 90 -1.12 -16.37 -15.56
N SER A 91 -1.23 -15.28 -16.32
CA SER A 91 -1.95 -14.07 -15.89
C SER A 91 -3.45 -14.37 -15.75
N SER A 92 -4.06 -14.01 -14.62
CA SER A 92 -5.48 -14.29 -14.36
C SER A 92 -6.11 -13.23 -13.44
N ASN A 93 -7.44 -13.11 -13.50
CA ASN A 93 -8.19 -12.24 -12.59
C ASN A 93 -7.99 -12.62 -11.12
N LYS A 94 -7.86 -13.92 -10.82
CA LYS A 94 -7.56 -14.42 -9.49
C LYS A 94 -6.16 -13.98 -9.02
N GLY A 95 -5.16 -14.07 -9.89
CA GLY A 95 -3.80 -13.59 -9.58
C GLY A 95 -3.78 -12.09 -9.30
N ALA A 96 -4.43 -11.29 -10.15
CA ALA A 96 -4.54 -9.84 -9.95
C ALA A 96 -5.33 -9.45 -8.68
N MET A 97 -6.25 -10.31 -8.24
CA MET A 97 -6.94 -10.14 -6.95
C MET A 97 -6.03 -10.45 -5.76
N ASN A 98 -5.28 -11.55 -5.83
CA ASN A 98 -4.34 -11.94 -4.78
C ASN A 98 -3.29 -10.87 -4.57
N ASP A 99 -2.70 -10.37 -5.66
CA ASP A 99 -1.75 -9.26 -5.71
C ASP A 99 -2.29 -8.03 -4.95
N LEU A 100 -3.45 -7.52 -5.39
CA LEU A 100 -4.12 -6.40 -4.70
C LEU A 100 -4.31 -6.64 -3.20
N MET A 101 -4.75 -7.84 -2.81
CA MET A 101 -5.00 -8.17 -1.42
C MET A 101 -3.71 -8.28 -0.62
N VAL A 102 -2.64 -8.84 -1.19
CA VAL A 102 -1.30 -8.86 -0.59
C VAL A 102 -0.85 -7.44 -0.28
N ASP A 103 -0.98 -6.49 -1.21
CA ASP A 103 -0.65 -5.08 -0.99
C ASP A 103 -1.38 -4.48 0.20
N ARG A 104 -2.68 -4.80 0.31
CA ARG A 104 -3.53 -4.30 1.38
C ARG A 104 -3.08 -4.85 2.73
N TRP A 105 -2.71 -6.13 2.79
CA TRP A 105 -2.17 -6.75 3.98
C TRP A 105 -0.81 -6.16 4.36
N GLU A 106 0.11 -5.98 3.40
CA GLU A 106 1.40 -5.32 3.64
C GLU A 106 1.22 -3.93 4.27
N GLU A 107 0.38 -3.07 3.66
CA GLU A 107 0.10 -1.73 4.17
C GLU A 107 -0.52 -1.76 5.58
N LEU A 108 -1.44 -2.70 5.86
CA LEU A 108 -2.03 -2.89 7.18
C LEU A 108 -0.98 -3.26 8.23
N PHE A 109 -0.14 -4.26 7.97
CA PHE A 109 0.87 -4.71 8.94
C PHE A 109 1.95 -3.65 9.18
N LEU A 110 2.33 -2.91 8.15
CA LEU A 110 3.20 -1.75 8.28
C LEU A 110 2.56 -0.68 9.18
N ALA A 111 1.28 -0.33 8.96
CA ALA A 111 0.59 0.65 9.79
C ALA A 111 0.41 0.17 11.25
N ALA A 112 0.03 -1.10 11.45
CA ALA A 112 -0.14 -1.70 12.77
C ALA A 112 1.18 -1.71 13.57
N SER A 113 2.30 -2.05 12.91
CA SER A 113 3.65 -1.99 13.49
C SER A 113 3.98 -0.57 13.95
N ARG A 114 3.71 0.45 13.12
CA ARG A 114 3.94 1.86 13.48
C ARG A 114 3.06 2.36 14.62
N VAL A 115 1.81 1.91 14.70
CA VAL A 115 0.94 2.17 15.87
C VAL A 115 1.54 1.56 17.13
N ALA A 116 1.96 0.29 17.08
CA ALA A 116 2.55 -0.39 18.23
C ALA A 116 3.86 0.27 18.69
N MET A 117 4.75 0.61 17.76
CA MET A 117 6.03 1.24 18.10
C MET A 117 5.86 2.67 18.62
N ALA A 118 4.95 3.48 18.04
CA ALA A 118 4.63 4.79 18.59
C ALA A 118 4.06 4.70 20.02
N SER A 119 3.24 3.67 20.27
CA SER A 119 2.75 3.35 21.62
C SER A 119 3.89 3.03 22.59
N LEU A 120 4.85 2.18 22.19
CA LEU A 120 6.01 1.83 23.03
C LEU A 120 6.88 3.05 23.37
N ARG A 121 7.01 4.00 22.43
CA ARG A 121 7.69 5.28 22.66
C ARG A 121 6.86 6.31 23.40
N LYS A 122 5.61 6.00 23.74
CA LYS A 122 4.65 6.91 24.39
C LYS A 122 4.33 8.15 23.54
N ASP A 123 4.47 8.02 22.22
CA ASP A 123 4.21 9.09 21.25
C ASP A 123 2.74 9.02 20.80
N SER A 124 1.87 9.74 21.51
CA SER A 124 0.43 9.77 21.19
C SER A 124 0.17 10.37 19.80
N ILE A 125 0.95 11.37 19.37
CA ILE A 125 0.81 11.97 18.04
C ILE A 125 1.21 10.96 16.97
N GLY A 126 2.26 10.18 17.21
CA GLY A 126 2.67 9.07 16.35
C GLY A 126 1.60 8.00 16.21
N VAL A 127 0.91 7.64 17.31
CA VAL A 127 -0.22 6.70 17.25
C VAL A 127 -1.34 7.25 16.37
N VAL A 128 -1.80 8.50 16.61
CA VAL A 128 -2.86 9.12 15.81
C VAL A 128 -2.48 9.19 14.32
N SER A 129 -1.24 9.59 14.04
CA SER A 129 -0.76 9.76 12.66
C SER A 129 -0.69 8.42 11.92
N ALA A 130 -0.19 7.37 12.57
CA ALA A 130 -0.14 6.03 12.01
C ALA A 130 -1.56 5.46 11.77
N VAL A 131 -2.51 5.72 12.68
CA VAL A 131 -3.92 5.37 12.51
C VAL A 131 -4.52 6.06 11.29
N ILE A 132 -4.36 7.38 11.16
CA ILE A 132 -4.86 8.14 9.99
C ILE A 132 -4.26 7.57 8.69
N CYS A 133 -2.96 7.31 8.67
CA CYS A 133 -2.29 6.71 7.52
C CYS A 133 -2.88 5.33 7.16
N GLY A 134 -3.07 4.46 8.15
CA GLY A 134 -3.62 3.11 7.95
C GLY A 134 -5.09 3.10 7.50
N LEU A 135 -5.91 4.01 8.04
CA LEU A 135 -7.33 4.12 7.67
C LEU A 135 -7.52 4.63 6.24
N THR A 136 -6.71 5.60 5.82
CA THR A 136 -6.85 6.24 4.51
C THR A 136 -6.19 5.46 3.37
N GLY A 137 -5.27 4.53 3.67
CA GLY A 137 -4.50 3.79 2.66
C GLY A 137 -5.33 2.94 1.68
N VAL A 138 -6.52 2.50 2.09
CA VAL A 138 -7.40 1.65 1.26
C VAL A 138 -8.21 2.46 0.24
N ASP A 139 -8.54 3.72 0.56
CA ASP A 139 -9.50 4.53 -0.20
C ASP A 139 -9.09 4.79 -1.66
N PRO A 140 -7.83 5.15 -1.96
CA PRO A 140 -7.41 5.34 -3.35
C PRO A 140 -7.62 4.11 -4.21
N SER A 141 -7.32 2.91 -3.69
CA SER A 141 -7.45 1.65 -4.42
C SER A 141 -8.91 1.26 -4.61
N LEU A 142 -9.76 1.49 -3.59
CA LEU A 142 -11.19 1.20 -3.68
C LEU A 142 -11.87 2.06 -4.75
N ILE A 143 -11.58 3.36 -4.78
CA ILE A 143 -12.21 4.26 -5.76
C ILE A 143 -11.68 3.96 -7.17
N ARG A 144 -10.39 3.62 -7.30
CA ARG A 144 -9.84 3.10 -8.57
C ARG A 144 -10.59 1.86 -9.05
N ALA A 145 -10.83 0.88 -8.18
CA ALA A 145 -11.58 -0.32 -8.51
C ALA A 145 -13.03 -0.01 -8.94
N LYS A 146 -13.67 1.00 -8.33
CA LYS A 146 -15.01 1.46 -8.75
C LYS A 146 -15.00 2.07 -10.16
N ILE A 147 -13.95 2.81 -10.52
CA ILE A 147 -13.78 3.33 -11.88
C ILE A 147 -13.57 2.16 -12.86
N GLU A 148 -12.68 1.21 -12.54
CA GLU A 148 -12.45 0.00 -13.36
C GLU A 148 -13.75 -0.80 -13.59
N ALA A 149 -14.55 -0.98 -12.53
CA ALA A 149 -15.84 -1.67 -12.59
C ALA A 149 -16.88 -0.92 -13.45
N LEU A 150 -16.83 0.42 -13.45
CA LEU A 150 -17.76 1.26 -14.19
C LEU A 150 -17.39 1.31 -15.68
N THR A 151 -16.13 1.64 -15.98
CA THR A 151 -15.70 1.99 -17.33
C THR A 151 -15.10 0.81 -18.10
N GLY A 152 -14.60 -0.23 -17.42
CA GLY A 152 -13.78 -1.26 -18.06
C GLY A 152 -12.42 -0.76 -18.51
N GLU A 153 -11.92 0.34 -17.95
CA GLU A 153 -10.62 0.92 -18.25
C GLU A 153 -9.76 1.01 -16.97
N TYR A 154 -8.44 0.97 -17.13
CA TYR A 154 -7.48 1.17 -16.03
C TYR A 154 -7.15 2.66 -15.88
N PRO A 155 -7.67 3.36 -14.84
CA PRO A 155 -7.32 4.76 -14.62
C PRO A 155 -5.87 4.89 -14.11
N SER A 156 -5.31 6.10 -14.24
CA SER A 156 -3.95 6.40 -13.80
C SER A 156 -3.72 6.10 -12.31
N GLU A 157 -2.54 5.54 -12.01
CA GLU A 157 -2.13 5.17 -10.65
C GLU A 157 -1.71 6.36 -9.78
N MET A 158 -1.16 7.42 -10.40
CA MET A 158 -0.51 8.53 -9.70
C MET A 158 -1.40 9.75 -9.47
N GLY A 159 -2.67 9.71 -9.88
CA GLY A 159 -3.58 10.87 -9.82
C GLY A 159 -3.20 11.95 -10.83
N ILE A 160 -3.74 13.16 -10.64
CA ILE A 160 -3.50 14.32 -11.50
C ILE A 160 -2.52 15.29 -10.84
N SER A 161 -2.61 15.49 -9.52
CA SER A 161 -1.73 16.45 -8.82
C SER A 161 -0.42 15.82 -8.32
N PRO A 162 0.67 16.60 -8.20
CA PRO A 162 1.92 16.14 -7.60
C PRO A 162 1.76 15.65 -6.14
N ALA A 163 0.82 16.23 -5.40
CA ALA A 163 0.51 15.80 -4.03
C ALA A 163 -0.20 14.44 -3.99
N ALA A 164 -0.96 14.09 -5.03
CA ALA A 164 -1.62 12.79 -5.16
C ALA A 164 -0.63 11.66 -5.49
N LEU A 165 0.55 11.98 -6.03
CA LEU A 165 1.61 11.02 -6.33
C LEU A 165 2.10 10.32 -5.06
N LEU A 166 2.28 11.05 -3.96
CA LEU A 166 2.64 10.47 -2.65
C LEU A 166 1.56 9.56 -2.09
N GLY A 167 0.31 9.75 -2.52
CA GLY A 167 -0.82 8.92 -2.17
C GLY A 167 -0.92 7.64 -3.00
N SER A 168 -0.04 7.41 -4.00
CA SER A 168 0.00 6.16 -4.78
C SER A 168 0.72 5.03 -4.03
N ARG A 169 0.55 3.78 -4.47
CA ARG A 169 1.04 2.61 -3.68
C ARG A 169 2.54 2.65 -3.44
N ALA A 170 3.36 2.79 -4.49
CA ALA A 170 4.81 2.68 -4.34
C ALA A 170 5.40 3.70 -3.33
N PRO A 171 5.06 5.00 -3.40
CA PRO A 171 5.48 5.96 -2.38
C PRO A 171 4.93 5.67 -0.97
N ARG A 172 3.68 5.22 -0.85
CA ARG A 172 3.11 4.83 0.46
C ARG A 172 3.84 3.64 1.08
N ALA A 173 4.12 2.61 0.28
CA ALA A 173 4.84 1.42 0.72
C ALA A 173 6.27 1.77 1.12
N ALA A 174 6.97 2.57 0.30
CA ALA A 174 8.31 3.06 0.62
C ALA A 174 8.33 3.90 1.91
N ASN A 175 7.40 4.84 2.06
CA ASN A 175 7.25 5.60 3.30
C ASN A 175 6.95 4.69 4.48
N GLY A 176 6.06 3.71 4.29
CA GLY A 176 5.71 2.73 5.30
C GLY A 176 6.91 1.91 5.76
N ILE A 177 7.75 1.45 4.85
CA ILE A 177 8.99 0.73 5.15
C ILE A 177 9.95 1.63 5.95
N ILE A 178 10.23 2.84 5.45
CA ILE A 178 11.17 3.77 6.08
C ILE A 178 10.72 4.13 7.49
N ASN A 179 9.45 4.51 7.66
CA ASN A 179 8.88 4.88 8.96
C ASN A 179 8.80 3.69 9.92
N THR A 180 8.66 2.47 9.41
CA THR A 180 8.67 1.27 10.24
C THR A 180 10.10 0.99 10.70
N SER A 181 11.08 1.02 9.80
CA SER A 181 12.49 0.74 10.11
C SER A 181 13.13 1.79 11.00
N TRP A 182 12.94 3.07 10.70
CA TRP A 182 13.55 4.20 11.42
C TRP A 182 12.49 5.22 11.85
N PRO A 183 11.66 4.89 12.84
CA PRO A 183 10.60 5.79 13.28
C PRO A 183 11.14 7.08 13.93
N GLU A 184 12.39 7.06 14.40
CA GLU A 184 13.03 8.14 15.16
C GLU A 184 14.12 8.91 14.38
N LEU A 185 14.11 8.91 13.03
CA LEU A 185 15.13 9.59 12.21
C LEU A 185 15.45 11.02 12.67
N PHE A 186 14.43 11.77 13.11
CA PHE A 186 14.60 13.03 13.81
C PHE A 186 13.46 13.27 14.80
N ARG A 187 13.75 13.99 15.88
CA ARG A 187 12.75 14.44 16.86
C ARG A 187 12.22 15.82 16.48
N ILE A 188 10.96 16.07 16.77
CA ILE A 188 10.30 17.37 16.61
C ILE A 188 9.96 17.89 18.01
N PRO A 189 10.83 18.72 18.62
CA PRO A 189 10.72 19.09 20.02
C PRO A 189 9.41 19.82 20.36
N ILE A 190 8.95 20.69 19.46
CA ILE A 190 7.75 21.52 19.66
C ILE A 190 6.49 20.66 19.82
N LEU A 191 6.44 19.51 19.16
CA LEU A 191 5.31 18.58 19.19
C LEU A 191 5.57 17.37 20.10
N ASN A 192 6.76 17.27 20.72
CA ASN A 192 7.22 16.10 21.46
C ASN A 192 6.97 14.76 20.72
N THR A 193 7.28 14.72 19.42
CA THR A 193 6.99 13.60 18.52
C THR A 193 8.21 13.27 17.65
N TYR A 194 8.15 12.14 16.94
CA TYR A 194 9.20 11.72 16.02
C TYR A 194 8.83 11.89 14.54
N SER A 195 9.82 11.74 13.66
CA SER A 195 9.69 11.82 12.20
C SER A 195 8.58 10.92 11.64
N GLN A 196 8.37 9.74 12.22
CA GLN A 196 7.29 8.83 11.86
C GLN A 196 5.94 9.56 11.77
N SER A 197 5.62 10.37 12.76
CA SER A 197 4.31 11.02 12.91
C SER A 197 4.04 12.00 11.78
N VAL A 198 5.04 12.80 11.41
CA VAL A 198 4.91 13.74 10.28
C VAL A 198 4.77 13.01 8.96
N LEU A 199 5.60 11.99 8.73
CA LEU A 199 5.61 11.26 7.47
C LEU A 199 4.34 10.40 7.27
N ASP A 200 3.81 9.82 8.36
CA ASP A 200 2.52 9.13 8.34
C ASP A 200 1.36 10.11 8.11
N LEU A 201 1.40 11.29 8.71
CA LEU A 201 0.38 12.32 8.48
C LEU A 201 0.41 12.84 7.03
N ILE A 202 1.60 13.10 6.47
CA ILE A 202 1.77 13.48 5.07
C ILE A 202 1.18 12.39 4.16
N SER A 203 1.49 11.12 4.43
CA SER A 203 0.95 9.99 3.67
C SER A 203 -0.56 9.90 3.80
N GLY A 204 -1.13 10.05 5.01
CA GLY A 204 -2.57 10.05 5.21
C GLY A 204 -3.29 11.18 4.46
N VAL A 205 -2.73 12.38 4.45
CA VAL A 205 -3.26 13.51 3.66
C VAL A 205 -3.14 13.25 2.17
N ALA A 206 -2.03 12.68 1.70
CA ALA A 206 -1.83 12.34 0.30
C ALA A 206 -2.82 11.26 -0.17
N ASN A 207 -3.08 10.24 0.66
CA ASN A 207 -4.09 9.22 0.43
C ASN A 207 -5.48 9.85 0.25
N PHE A 208 -5.86 10.72 1.17
CA PHE A 208 -7.14 11.42 1.11
C PHE A 208 -7.25 12.30 -0.14
N LYS A 209 -6.20 13.03 -0.51
CA LYS A 209 -6.17 13.84 -1.74
C LYS A 209 -6.34 12.98 -2.99
N LEU A 210 -5.59 11.89 -3.12
CA LEU A 210 -5.72 10.98 -4.27
C LEU A 210 -7.11 10.32 -4.33
N ALA A 211 -7.63 9.90 -3.18
CA ALA A 211 -8.98 9.36 -3.07
C ALA A 211 -10.03 10.39 -3.54
N ARG A 212 -9.91 11.65 -3.11
CA ARG A 212 -10.80 12.73 -3.51
C ARG A 212 -10.74 13.01 -5.01
N GLU A 213 -9.54 13.08 -5.59
CA GLU A 213 -9.37 13.27 -7.04
C GLU A 213 -10.07 12.15 -7.83
N ARG A 214 -9.85 10.90 -7.44
CA ARG A 214 -10.51 9.75 -8.06
C ARG A 214 -12.03 9.78 -7.85
N ASN A 215 -12.50 10.24 -6.70
CA ASN A 215 -13.94 10.31 -6.45
C ASN A 215 -14.62 11.35 -7.34
N ILE A 216 -13.97 12.50 -7.57
CA ILE A 216 -14.45 13.51 -8.52
C ILE A 216 -14.55 12.92 -9.93
N ILE A 217 -13.50 12.19 -10.37
CA ILE A 217 -13.52 11.50 -11.67
C ILE A 217 -14.68 10.50 -11.74
N TYR A 218 -14.86 9.68 -10.70
CA TYR A 218 -15.94 8.70 -10.63
C TYR A 218 -17.33 9.34 -10.72
N HIS A 219 -17.59 10.40 -9.97
CA HIS A 219 -18.87 11.11 -10.02
C HIS A 219 -19.11 11.79 -11.37
N ASN A 220 -18.09 12.44 -11.94
CA ASN A 220 -18.21 13.04 -13.28
C ASN A 220 -18.56 11.99 -14.35
N LEU A 221 -18.02 10.77 -14.23
CA LEU A 221 -18.36 9.65 -15.15
C LEU A 221 -19.81 9.17 -14.97
N LEU A 222 -20.33 9.17 -13.74
CA LEU A 222 -21.74 8.83 -13.51
C LEU A 222 -22.69 9.90 -14.07
N GLU A 223 -22.31 11.17 -13.95
CA GLU A 223 -23.13 12.31 -14.41
C GLU A 223 -23.04 12.54 -15.92
N SER A 224 -21.95 12.12 -16.58
CA SER A 224 -21.74 12.37 -18.01
C SER A 224 -22.63 11.56 -18.95
N GLY A 225 -23.46 10.64 -18.43
CA GLY A 225 -24.34 9.78 -19.24
C GLY A 225 -23.60 8.94 -20.27
N SER A 226 -22.30 8.69 -20.04
CA SER A 226 -21.44 8.01 -21.00
C SER A 226 -21.85 6.55 -21.18
N ASP A 227 -21.87 6.09 -22.43
CA ASP A 227 -22.14 4.69 -22.74
C ASP A 227 -20.91 3.84 -22.39
N PHE A 228 -20.93 3.26 -21.19
CA PHE A 228 -19.88 2.37 -20.73
C PHE A 228 -19.98 0.96 -21.30
N SER A 229 -21.00 0.62 -22.11
CA SER A 229 -21.18 -0.74 -22.65
C SER A 229 -19.98 -1.25 -23.45
N LYS A 230 -19.18 -0.33 -24.02
CA LYS A 230 -17.99 -0.61 -24.85
C LYS A 230 -16.70 -0.91 -24.06
N GLY A 231 -16.71 -0.77 -22.74
CA GLY A 231 -15.56 -1.09 -21.90
C GLY A 231 -15.21 -2.58 -21.87
N ASP A 232 -13.94 -2.92 -21.59
CA ASP A 232 -13.49 -4.31 -21.55
C ASP A 232 -14.20 -5.11 -20.44
N CYS A 233 -14.88 -6.19 -20.82
CA CYS A 233 -15.68 -7.00 -19.90
C CYS A 233 -14.83 -7.64 -18.79
N ASN A 234 -13.62 -8.11 -19.11
CA ASN A 234 -12.73 -8.72 -18.12
C ASN A 234 -12.27 -7.70 -17.07
N THR A 235 -11.96 -6.48 -17.50
CA THR A 235 -11.57 -5.38 -16.61
C THR A 235 -12.73 -4.95 -15.72
N LYS A 236 -13.97 -4.92 -16.23
CA LYS A 236 -15.16 -4.66 -15.40
C LYS A 236 -15.39 -5.73 -14.36
N GLU A 237 -15.33 -7.00 -14.76
CA GLU A 237 -15.49 -8.14 -13.85
C GLU A 237 -14.44 -8.10 -12.75
N LEU A 238 -13.16 -7.95 -13.12
CA LEU A 238 -12.07 -7.79 -12.17
C LEU A 238 -12.30 -6.57 -11.26
N GLY A 239 -12.73 -5.43 -11.81
CA GLY A 239 -13.07 -4.23 -11.04
C GLY A 239 -14.15 -4.50 -10.00
N GLN A 240 -15.22 -5.22 -10.35
CA GLN A 240 -16.29 -5.61 -9.42
C GLN A 240 -15.77 -6.50 -8.31
N MET A 241 -14.98 -7.53 -8.65
CA MET A 241 -14.35 -8.40 -7.66
C MET A 241 -13.49 -7.56 -6.69
N LYS A 242 -12.71 -6.60 -7.22
CA LYS A 242 -11.82 -5.74 -6.42
C LYS A 242 -12.63 -4.85 -5.49
N VAL A 243 -13.74 -4.27 -5.96
CA VAL A 243 -14.63 -3.44 -5.13
C VAL A 243 -15.19 -4.26 -3.96
N GLU A 244 -15.65 -5.49 -4.21
CA GLU A 244 -16.17 -6.36 -3.15
C GLU A 244 -15.10 -6.67 -2.10
N ALA A 245 -13.94 -7.13 -2.55
CA ALA A 245 -12.82 -7.49 -1.68
C ALA A 245 -12.32 -6.29 -0.87
N LEU A 246 -12.08 -5.14 -1.51
CA LEU A 246 -11.61 -3.93 -0.86
C LEU A 246 -12.64 -3.31 0.09
N THR A 247 -13.93 -3.46 -0.19
CA THR A 247 -14.98 -2.98 0.75
C THR A 247 -14.96 -3.79 2.03
N LYS A 248 -14.91 -5.14 1.93
CA LYS A 248 -14.78 -6.02 3.10
C LYS A 248 -13.48 -5.75 3.84
N PHE A 249 -12.36 -5.62 3.12
CA PHE A 249 -11.07 -5.31 3.70
C PHE A 249 -11.05 -3.95 4.38
N LYS A 250 -11.66 -2.90 3.81
CA LYS A 250 -11.72 -1.57 4.41
C LYS A 250 -12.41 -1.61 5.76
N VAL A 251 -13.52 -2.35 5.89
CA VAL A 251 -14.22 -2.52 7.18
C VAL A 251 -13.29 -3.21 8.19
N PHE A 252 -12.69 -4.34 7.80
CA PHE A 252 -11.74 -5.06 8.66
C PHE A 252 -10.55 -4.18 9.08
N ASN A 253 -9.89 -3.52 8.13
CA ASN A 253 -8.77 -2.62 8.35
C ASN A 253 -9.14 -1.48 9.31
N SER A 254 -10.34 -0.90 9.13
CA SER A 254 -10.82 0.19 9.99
C SER A 254 -11.03 -0.27 11.43
N LEU A 255 -11.58 -1.47 11.63
CA LEU A 255 -11.73 -2.07 12.95
C LEU A 255 -10.37 -2.40 13.57
N ALA A 256 -9.49 -3.08 12.82
CA ALA A 256 -8.18 -3.50 13.30
C ALA A 256 -7.30 -2.29 13.69
N ILE A 257 -7.11 -1.34 12.78
CA ILE A 257 -6.32 -0.13 13.03
C ILE A 257 -6.99 0.78 14.06
N GLY A 258 -8.32 0.88 14.06
CA GLY A 258 -9.06 1.65 15.06
C GLY A 258 -8.86 1.10 16.48
N LEU A 259 -9.02 -0.21 16.67
CA LEU A 259 -8.81 -0.87 17.96
C LEU A 259 -7.36 -0.78 18.43
N LEU A 260 -6.40 -1.04 17.53
CA LEU A 260 -4.97 -0.87 17.82
C LEU A 260 -4.64 0.59 18.18
N GLY A 261 -5.26 1.55 17.50
CA GLY A 261 -5.12 2.97 17.78
C GLY A 261 -5.62 3.34 19.17
N VAL A 262 -6.81 2.88 19.55
CA VAL A 262 -7.37 3.10 20.89
C VAL A 262 -6.47 2.49 21.97
N ALA A 263 -6.04 1.23 21.77
CA ALA A 263 -5.15 0.55 22.71
C ALA A 263 -3.79 1.27 22.83
N GLY A 264 -3.21 1.67 21.69
CA GLY A 264 -1.94 2.40 21.64
C GLY A 264 -2.03 3.77 22.30
N LEU A 265 -3.11 4.52 22.08
CA LEU A 265 -3.33 5.80 22.74
C LEU A 265 -3.50 5.63 24.25
N ALA A 266 -4.31 4.65 24.68
CA ALA A 266 -4.50 4.38 26.11
C ALA A 266 -3.17 4.03 26.80
N TYR A 267 -2.32 3.24 26.13
CA TYR A 267 -0.99 2.90 26.64
C TYR A 267 -0.07 4.13 26.70
N SER A 268 0.01 4.93 25.62
CA SER A 268 0.85 6.15 25.57
C SER A 268 0.46 7.15 26.64
N LEU A 269 -0.84 7.41 26.82
CA LEU A 269 -1.34 8.39 27.78
C LEU A 269 -1.15 7.94 29.22
N ARG A 270 -1.34 6.64 29.52
CA ARG A 270 -1.17 6.11 30.88
C ARG A 270 0.28 6.18 31.37
N HIS A 271 1.25 6.16 30.46
CA HIS A 271 2.67 6.13 30.79
C HIS A 271 3.40 7.42 30.38
N ALA A 272 2.66 8.46 30.01
CA ALA A 272 3.21 9.79 29.75
C ALA A 272 3.86 10.32 31.04
N PRO A 273 5.08 10.89 30.94
CA PRO A 273 5.81 11.44 32.09
C PRO A 273 5.12 12.67 32.70
#